data_AF-A0A944XKQ6-F1
#
_entry.id   AF-A0A944XKQ6-F1
#
_cell.length_a   1.000
_cell.length_b   1.000
_cell.length_c   1.000
_cell.angle_alpha   90.00
_cell.angle_beta   90.00
_cell.angle_gamma   90.00
#
_symmetry.space_group_name_H-M   'P 1'
#
loop_
_entity.id
_entity.type
_entity.pdbx_description
1 polymer ?
#
loop_
_entity_poly.entity_id
_entity_poly.type
_entity_poly.pdbx_seq_one_letter_code
_entity_poly.pdbx_strand_id
1 'polypeptide(L)' 'TGMGTFTADGGSNFRGACYFQATAPSLSSLNGVCCVYHFDVDAEGNATWDIWEWN' A
#
# COMPACT_ATOMS: atom_id res chain seq x y z
N THR A 1 -6.48 -5.21 -2.82
CA THR A 1 -7.53 -4.69 -3.72
C THR A 1 -7.68 -3.21 -3.48
N GLY A 2 -8.00 -2.42 -4.50
CA GLY A 2 -8.07 -0.96 -4.38
C GLY A 2 -8.54 -0.30 -5.66
N MET A 3 -8.64 1.03 -5.61
CA MET A 3 -8.90 1.87 -6.78
C MET A 3 -7.87 2.99 -6.87
N GLY A 4 -7.67 3.49 -8.07
CA GLY A 4 -6.72 4.58 -8.31
C GLY A 4 -7.04 5.39 -9.54
N THR A 5 -6.29 6.47 -9.69
CA THR A 5 -6.41 7.42 -10.79
C THR A 5 -5.02 7.85 -11.25
N PHE A 6 -4.88 8.09 -12.55
CA PHE A 6 -3.69 8.76 -13.09
C PHE A 6 -3.73 10.25 -12.74
N THR A 7 -2.56 10.83 -12.47
CA THR A 7 -2.43 12.27 -12.21
C THR A 7 -2.18 13.01 -13.53
N ALA A 8 -2.51 14.30 -13.56
CA ALA A 8 -2.26 15.14 -14.74
C ALA A 8 -0.77 15.23 -15.10
N ASP A 9 0.10 15.13 -14.09
CA ASP A 9 1.54 15.25 -14.22
C ASP A 9 2.22 13.94 -14.67
N GLY A 10 1.45 12.89 -14.97
CA GLY A 10 1.97 11.61 -15.48
C GLY A 10 2.24 10.55 -14.42
N GLY A 11 1.79 10.76 -13.18
CA GLY A 11 1.87 9.81 -12.08
C GLY A 11 0.57 9.00 -11.87
N SER A 12 0.47 8.33 -10.72
CA SER A 12 -0.74 7.61 -10.33
C SER A 12 -0.88 7.48 -8.82
N ASN A 13 -2.12 7.51 -8.34
CA ASN A 13 -2.44 7.33 -6.93
C ASN A 13 -3.38 6.14 -6.78
N PHE A 14 -3.06 5.21 -5.88
CA PHE A 14 -3.87 4.03 -5.56
C PHE A 14 -4.13 3.94 -4.07
N ARG A 15 -5.37 3.59 -3.74
CA ARG A 15 -5.88 3.49 -2.37
C ARG A 15 -6.58 2.16 -2.22
N GLY A 16 -6.29 1.43 -1.15
CA GLY A 16 -6.86 0.09 -0.99
C GLY A 16 -6.46 -0.60 0.29
N ALA A 17 -6.69 -1.90 0.32
CA ALA A 17 -6.29 -2.79 1.39
C ALA A 17 -5.31 -3.87 0.90
N CYS A 18 -4.36 -4.22 1.76
CA CYS A 18 -3.38 -5.28 1.59
C CYS A 18 -3.29 -6.14 2.85
N TYR A 19 -2.74 -7.34 2.68
CA TYR A 19 -2.54 -8.31 3.74
C TYR A 19 -1.15 -8.90 3.57
N PHE A 20 -0.51 -9.20 4.68
CA PHE A 20 0.82 -9.80 4.69
C PHE A 20 0.76 -11.24 5.17
N GLN A 21 1.66 -12.05 4.61
CA GLN A 21 1.99 -13.36 5.13
C GLN A 21 3.49 -13.42 5.41
N ALA A 22 3.85 -13.28 6.67
CA ALA A 22 5.21 -13.33 7.18
C ALA A 22 5.51 -14.69 7.82
N THR A 23 6.67 -15.24 7.48
CA THR A 23 7.22 -16.47 8.12
C THR A 23 8.18 -16.14 9.26
N ALA A 24 8.74 -14.93 9.30
CA ALA A 24 9.63 -14.48 10.36
C ALA A 24 8.83 -14.25 11.66
N PRO A 25 9.23 -14.86 12.80
CA PRO A 25 8.49 -14.73 14.06
C PRO A 25 8.35 -13.28 14.55
N SER A 26 9.36 -12.44 14.30
CA SER A 26 9.36 -11.01 14.66
C SER A 26 8.29 -10.19 13.94
N LEU A 27 7.72 -10.72 12.85
CA LEU A 27 6.68 -10.07 12.05
C LEU A 27 5.35 -10.84 12.10
N SER A 28 5.24 -11.82 12.99
CA SER A 28 4.04 -12.67 13.11
C SER A 28 2.77 -11.87 13.40
N SER A 29 2.88 -10.70 14.05
CA SER A 29 1.76 -9.81 14.32
C SER A 29 1.13 -9.20 13.06
N LEU A 30 1.82 -9.19 11.92
CA LEU A 30 1.26 -8.71 10.64
C LEU A 30 0.32 -9.74 9.99
N ASN A 31 0.43 -11.01 10.38
CA ASN A 31 -0.37 -12.07 9.79
C ASN A 31 -1.84 -11.94 10.19
N GLY A 32 -2.72 -11.93 9.20
CA GLY A 32 -4.17 -11.80 9.42
C GLY A 32 -4.64 -10.38 9.73
N VAL A 33 -3.73 -9.40 9.76
CA VAL A 33 -4.09 -7.98 9.92
C VAL A 33 -4.54 -7.40 8.59
N CYS A 34 -5.69 -6.73 8.59
CA CYS A 34 -6.13 -5.89 7.48
C CYS A 34 -5.35 -4.59 7.52
N CYS A 35 -4.50 -4.36 6.51
CA CYS A 35 -3.83 -3.09 6.33
C CYS A 35 -4.49 -2.31 5.21
N VAL A 36 -4.58 -0.99 5.38
CA VAL A 36 -4.96 -0.04 4.34
C VAL A 36 -3.72 0.71 3.88
N TYR A 37 -3.73 1.13 2.63
CA TYR A 37 -2.55 1.72 2.02
C TYR A 37 -2.83 2.90 1.10
N HIS A 38 -1.82 3.75 1.00
CA HIS A 38 -1.64 4.77 -0.03
C HIS A 38 -0.40 4.40 -0.85
N PHE A 39 -0.60 4.14 -2.13
CA PHE A 39 0.47 3.90 -3.09
C PHE A 39 0.48 5.02 -4.11
N ASP A 40 1.52 5.84 -4.11
CA ASP A 40 1.67 7.01 -4.97
C ASP A 40 2.91 6.85 -5.84
N VAL A 41 2.75 7.07 -7.13
CA VAL A 41 3.82 7.05 -8.13
C VAL A 41 3.91 8.43 -8.76
N ASP A 42 5.07 9.05 -8.72
CA ASP A 42 5.31 10.34 -9.38
C ASP A 42 5.57 10.20 -10.89
N ALA A 43 5.79 11.33 -11.57
CA ALA A 43 6.04 11.39 -13.01
C ALA A 43 7.35 10.71 -13.44
N GLU A 44 8.30 10.56 -12.52
CA GLU A 44 9.60 9.92 -12.77
C GLU A 44 9.54 8.41 -12.50
N GLY A 45 8.41 7.92 -11.96
CA GLY A 45 8.20 6.53 -11.61
C GLY A 45 8.66 6.18 -10.18
N ASN A 46 9.00 7.16 -9.35
CA ASN A 46 9.30 6.90 -7.94
C ASN A 46 8.00 6.57 -7.20
N ALA A 47 8.03 5.50 -6.41
CA ALA A 47 6.87 5.00 -5.70
C ALA A 47 7.03 5.15 -4.18
N THR A 48 6.00 5.68 -3.53
CA THR A 48 5.86 5.68 -2.06
C THR A 48 4.68 4.79 -1.68
N TRP A 49 4.89 3.93 -0.68
CA TRP A 49 3.85 3.04 -0.16
C TRP A 49 3.69 3.21 1.35
N ASP A 50 2.73 4.03 1.75
CA ASP A 50 2.35 4.18 3.14
C ASP A 50 1.29 3.15 3.50
N ILE A 51 1.46 2.49 4.65
CA ILE A 51 0.64 1.36 5.06
C ILE A 51 0.35 1.47 6.55
N TRP A 52 -0.91 1.28 6.94
CA TRP A 52 -1.33 1.27 8.34
C TRP A 52 -2.33 0.15 8.60
N GLU A 53 -2.33 -0.33 9.84
CA GLU A 53 -3.35 -1.24 10.34
C GLU A 53 -4.70 -0.53 10.36
N TRP A 54 -5.74 -1.22 9.89
CA TRP A 54 -7.11 -0.73 10.01
C TRP A 54 -7.65 -1.02 11.42
N ASN A 55 -7.73 0.02 12.25
CA ASN A 55 -8.27 0.01 13.61
C ASN A 55 -9.24 1.17 13.84
#